data_AF-A0A4Q2XSM8-F1
#
_entry.id   AF-A0A4Q2XSM8-F1
#
_cell.length_a   1.000
_cell.length_b   1.000
_cell.length_c   1.000
_cell.angle_alpha   90.00
_cell.angle_beta   90.00
_cell.angle_gamma   90.00
#
_symmetry.space_group_name_H-M   'P 1'
#
loop_
_entity.id
_entity.type
_entity.pdbx_description
1 polymer ?
#
loop_
_entity_poly.entity_id
_entity_poly.type
_entity_poly.pdbx_seq_one_letter_code
_entity_poly.pdbx_strand_id
1 'polypeptide(L)' 'NIDTGATGTAFVELRDAEGKSIPGFTLADCEEIGGNFIDQRVYWKGKTDVSSLAGRPVRLYFKLTRAKLYAFQFLSP' A
#
# COMPACT_ATOMS: atom_id res chain seq x y z
N ASN A 1 -5.33 2.79 8.68
CA ASN A 1 -5.35 2.14 10.01
C ASN A 1 -4.98 0.68 9.88
N ILE A 2 -3.84 0.30 10.46
CA ILE A 2 -3.27 -1.04 10.42
C ILE A 2 -2.56 -1.36 11.74
N ASP A 3 -2.65 -2.61 12.18
CA ASP A 3 -1.89 -3.16 13.30
C ASP A 3 -1.15 -4.43 12.84
N THR A 4 0.18 -4.42 12.88
CA THR A 4 1.02 -5.57 12.56
C THR A 4 1.65 -6.24 13.78
N GLY A 5 1.32 -5.78 15.00
CA GLY A 5 1.99 -6.23 16.22
C GLY A 5 3.52 -6.04 16.19
N ALA A 6 4.24 -6.79 17.03
CA ALA A 6 5.70 -6.64 17.15
C ALA A 6 6.51 -7.29 16.01
N THR A 7 5.93 -8.27 15.30
CA THR A 7 6.67 -9.10 14.31
C THR A 7 5.90 -9.31 13.01
N GLY A 8 4.74 -8.69 12.85
CA GLY A 8 3.99 -8.72 11.60
C GLY A 8 4.42 -7.60 10.68
N THR A 9 4.12 -7.81 9.40
CA THR A 9 4.51 -6.91 8.31
C THR A 9 3.37 -6.76 7.32
N ALA A 10 3.37 -5.64 6.62
CA ALA A 10 2.46 -5.40 5.51
C ALA A 10 3.19 -4.72 4.35
N PHE A 11 2.77 -5.06 3.13
CA PHE A 11 3.19 -4.41 1.89
C PHE A 11 1.96 -4.16 1.03
N VAL A 12 2.03 -3.12 0.19
CA VAL A 12 0.95 -2.76 -0.73
C VAL A 12 1.50 -2.60 -2.13
N GLU A 13 0.79 -3.18 -3.10
CA GLU A 13 1.06 -3.01 -4.51
C GLU A 13 -0.16 -2.43 -5.22
N LEU A 14 0.09 -1.54 -6.19
CA LEU A 14 -0.94 -1.05 -7.10
C LEU A 14 -0.84 -1.81 -8.43
N ARG A 15 -2.00 -2.28 -8.90
CA ARG A 15 -2.15 -3.00 -10.16
C ARG A 15 -3.14 -2.27 -11.07
N ASP A 16 -3.01 -2.49 -12.36
CA ASP A 16 -4.00 -2.04 -13.34
C ASP A 16 -5.32 -2.83 -13.24
N ALA A 17 -6.27 -2.51 -14.12
CA ALA A 17 -7.59 -3.12 -14.14
C ALA A 17 -7.53 -4.64 -14.41
N GLU A 18 -6.52 -5.08 -15.14
CA GLU A 18 -6.23 -6.46 -15.50
C GLU A 18 -5.47 -7.22 -14.40
N GLY A 19 -5.00 -6.51 -13.37
CA GLY A 19 -4.29 -7.11 -12.24
C GLY A 19 -2.79 -7.26 -12.45
N LYS A 20 -2.21 -6.58 -13.44
CA LYS A 20 -0.77 -6.50 -13.64
C LYS A 20 -0.18 -5.37 -12.80
N SER A 21 0.97 -5.64 -12.18
CA SER A 21 1.67 -4.68 -11.30
C SER A 21 2.09 -3.43 -12.08
N ILE A 22 1.82 -2.26 -11.50
CA ILE A 22 2.22 -0.98 -12.08
C ILE A 22 3.68 -0.71 -11.68
N PRO A 23 4.60 -0.48 -12.63
CA PRO A 23 6.00 -0.17 -12.32
C PRO A 23 6.14 1.02 -11.38
N GLY A 24 6.99 0.90 -10.35
CA GLY A 24 7.16 1.92 -9.32
C GLY A 24 6.15 1.85 -8.17
N PHE A 25 5.12 1.01 -8.28
CA PHE A 25 4.15 0.73 -7.21
C PHE A 25 4.06 -0.78 -6.93
N THR A 26 5.13 -1.53 -7.21
CA THR A 26 5.19 -2.99 -7.04
C THR A 26 5.51 -3.37 -5.59
N LEU A 27 5.29 -4.64 -5.21
CA LEU A 27 5.73 -5.15 -3.90
C LEU A 27 7.23 -5.02 -3.68
N ALA A 28 8.04 -5.13 -4.74
CA ALA A 28 9.49 -4.99 -4.67
C ALA A 28 9.93 -3.53 -4.50
N ASP A 29 9.07 -2.58 -4.89
CA ASP A 29 9.29 -1.16 -4.67
C ASP A 29 8.71 -0.70 -3.32
N CYS A 30 7.72 -1.42 -2.77
CA CYS A 30 7.06 -1.10 -1.51
C CYS A 30 8.00 -1.30 -0.32
N GLU A 31 8.07 -0.29 0.52
CA GLU A 31 8.75 -0.38 1.81
C GLU A 31 7.87 -1.15 2.81
N GLU A 32 8.52 -1.86 3.72
CA GLU A 32 7.82 -2.65 4.74
C GLU A 32 7.07 -1.75 5.72
N ILE A 33 5.82 -2.11 6.02
CA ILE A 33 5.02 -1.48 7.06
C ILE A 33 5.03 -2.41 8.28
N GLY A 34 5.58 -1.91 9.40
CA GLY A 34 5.61 -2.60 10.69
C GLY A 34 5.25 -1.67 11.85
N GLY A 35 4.26 -2.05 12.65
CA GLY A 35 3.78 -1.30 13.81
C GLY A 35 2.25 -1.19 13.88
N ASN A 36 1.78 -0.30 14.74
CA ASN A 36 0.36 0.02 14.91
C ASN A 36 0.15 1.50 14.58
N PHE A 37 -0.60 1.77 13.52
CA PHE A 37 -0.75 3.11 12.96
C PHE A 37 -2.19 3.40 12.56
N ILE A 38 -2.66 4.59 12.89
CA ILE A 38 -3.98 5.06 12.46
C ILE A 38 -3.98 5.57 11.02
N ASP A 39 -2.86 6.13 10.54
CA ASP A 39 -2.72 6.91 9.31
C ASP A 39 -1.43 6.64 8.52
N GLN A 40 -0.88 5.41 8.60
CA GLN A 40 0.33 5.03 7.87
C GLN A 40 0.22 5.32 6.36
N ARG A 41 1.17 6.09 5.83
CA ARG A 41 1.38 6.24 4.39
C ARG A 41 2.14 5.05 3.83
N VAL A 42 1.77 4.61 2.63
CA VAL A 42 2.56 3.62 1.89
C VAL A 42 3.66 4.34 1.14
N TYR A 43 4.89 3.83 1.26
CA TYR A 43 6.05 4.32 0.53
C TYR A 43 6.49 3.27 -0.48
N TRP A 44 6.75 3.71 -1.71
CA TRP A 44 7.43 2.94 -2.74
C TRP A 44 8.73 3.65 -3.09
N LYS A 45 9.87 3.11 -2.65
CA LYS A 45 11.21 3.72 -2.82
C LYS A 45 11.23 5.22 -2.48
N GLY A 46 10.72 5.57 -1.29
CA GLY A 46 10.64 6.93 -0.76
C GLY A 46 9.51 7.79 -1.35
N LYS A 47 8.70 7.28 -2.28
CA LYS A 47 7.61 8.02 -2.90
C LYS A 47 6.25 7.58 -2.36
N THR A 48 5.36 8.55 -2.18
CA THR A 48 3.97 8.30 -1.73
C THR A 48 2.94 8.80 -2.74
N ASP A 49 3.37 9.50 -3.78
CA ASP A 49 2.47 10.14 -4.74
C ASP A 49 1.88 9.13 -5.72
N VAL A 50 0.55 9.10 -5.77
CA VAL A 50 -0.24 8.26 -6.67
C VAL A 50 -1.10 9.11 -7.61
N SER A 51 -0.91 10.44 -7.64
CA SER A 51 -1.72 11.37 -8.44
C SER A 51 -1.72 11.05 -9.94
N SER A 52 -0.63 10.47 -10.45
CA SER A 52 -0.52 10.00 -11.83
C SER A 52 -1.50 8.89 -12.22
N LEU A 53 -2.13 8.24 -11.24
CA LEU A 53 -3.12 7.18 -11.42
C LEU A 53 -4.57 7.69 -11.33
N ALA A 54 -4.77 8.98 -11.04
CA ALA A 54 -6.11 9.55 -10.93
C ALA A 54 -6.95 9.33 -12.20
N GLY A 55 -8.22 8.98 -12.00
CA GLY A 55 -9.16 8.68 -13.09
C GLY A 55 -8.96 7.31 -13.76
N ARG A 56 -8.01 6.48 -13.28
CA ARG A 56 -7.78 5.12 -13.79
C ARG A 56 -8.27 4.09 -12.78
N PRO A 57 -8.99 3.04 -13.22
CA PRO A 57 -9.26 1.90 -12.35
C PRO A 57 -7.94 1.25 -11.92
N VAL A 58 -7.80 1.03 -10.61
CA VAL A 58 -6.65 0.32 -10.03
C VAL A 58 -7.15 -0.77 -9.08
N ARG A 59 -6.33 -1.80 -8.92
CA ARG A 59 -6.54 -2.83 -7.89
C ARG A 59 -5.48 -2.68 -6.81
N LEU A 60 -5.92 -2.63 -5.55
CA LEU A 60 -5.05 -2.66 -4.38
C LEU A 60 -4.74 -4.11 -4.03
N TYR A 61 -3.46 -4.46 -3.98
CA TYR A 61 -3.00 -5.77 -3.51
C TYR A 61 -2.26 -5.62 -2.18
N PHE A 62 -2.86 -6.14 -1.10
CA PHE A 62 -2.27 -6.13 0.23
C PHE A 62 -1.61 -7.48 0.52
N LYS A 63 -0.31 -7.47 0.84
CA LYS A 63 0.40 -8.65 1.36
C LYS A 63 0.58 -8.48 2.86
N LEU A 64 -0.16 -9.25 3.64
CA LEU A 64 -0.21 -9.13 5.10
C LEU A 64 0.37 -10.38 5.75
N THR A 65 1.22 -10.21 6.77
CA THR A 65 1.71 -11.31 7.62
C THR A 65 1.52 -10.91 9.07
N ARG A 66 0.72 -11.68 9.82
CA ARG A 66 0.37 -11.39 11.23
C ARG A 66 -0.15 -9.96 11.44
N ALA A 67 -0.95 -9.46 10.49
CA ALA A 67 -1.43 -8.08 10.49
C ALA A 67 -2.95 -8.01 10.35
N LYS A 68 -3.52 -6.92 10.86
CA LYS A 68 -4.92 -6.54 10.75
C LYS A 68 -5.01 -5.20 10.04
N LEU A 69 -5.66 -5.17 8.87
CA LEU A 69 -5.96 -3.95 8.14
C LEU A 69 -7.41 -3.56 8.42
N TYR A 70 -7.61 -2.41 9.03
CA TYR A 70 -8.95 -1.95 9.43
C TYR A 70 -9.56 -0.99 8.42
N ALA A 71 -8.75 -0.08 7.86
CA ALA A 71 -9.19 0.91 6.89
C ALA A 71 -8.03 1.41 6.04
N PHE A 72 -8.35 1.74 4.79
CA PHE A 72 -7.47 2.39 3.82
C PHE A 72 -8.23 3.52 3.12
N GLN A 73 -7.49 4.49 2.59
CA GLN A 73 -8.04 5.61 1.83
C GLN A 73 -7.00 6.15 0.85
N PHE A 74 -7.47 6.78 -0.22
CA PHE A 74 -6.68 7.76 -0.96
C PHE A 74 -6.95 9.13 -0.35
N LEU A 75 -5.90 9.89 -0.06
CA LEU A 75 -6.06 11.27 0.36
C LEU A 75 -6.31 12.10 -0.89
N SER A 76 -7.37 12.90 -0.88
CA SER A 76 -7.53 13.96 -1.88
C SER A 76 -6.39 14.97 -1.71
N PRO A 77 -5.92 15.60 -2.80
CA PRO A 77 -5.12 16.81 -2.70
C PRO A 77 -5.90 17.94 -2.01
#